data_AF-A0A2G9TM44-F1
#
_entry.id   AF-A0A2G9TM44-F1
#
_cell.length_a   1.000
_cell.length_b   1.000
_cell.length_c   1.000
_cell.angle_alpha   90.00
_cell.angle_beta   90.00
_cell.angle_gamma   90.00
#
_symmetry.space_group_name_H-M   'P 1'
#
loop_
_entity.id
_entity.type
_entity.pdbx_description
1 polymer ?
#
loop_
_entity_poly.entity_id
_entity_poly.type
_entity_poly.pdbx_seq_one_letter_code
_entity_poly.pdbx_strand_id
1 'polypeptide(L)'
;MLRIEKRLVIEKTVLVVKAEHFGVDPVKKFPCVRRPDGSLHCLGKTKGRKHPYVRAEVLQRLRRFYAPENRKFFRMINRSLA
;
A
#
# COMPACT_ATOMS: atom_id res chain seq x y z
N MET A 1 8.67 -1.66 -1.65
CA MET A 1 9.33 -1.99 -2.93
C MET A 1 10.26 -3.19 -2.77
N LEU A 2 11.38 -3.07 -2.03
CA LEU A 2 12.44 -4.10 -1.95
C LEU A 2 12.08 -5.49 -1.39
N ARG A 3 10.89 -5.69 -0.79
CA ARG A 3 10.51 -6.99 -0.21
C ARG A 3 9.82 -7.93 -1.20
N ILE A 4 9.16 -7.41 -2.24
CA ILE A 4 8.44 -8.20 -3.24
C ILE A 4 9.44 -8.83 -4.22
N GLU A 5 10.38 -8.03 -4.71
CA GLU A 5 11.41 -8.43 -5.68
C GLU A 5 12.38 -9.49 -5.12
N LYS A 6 12.59 -9.52 -3.80
CA LYS A 6 13.40 -10.57 -3.15
C LYS A 6 12.67 -11.91 -3.03
N ARG A 7 11.33 -11.89 -3.07
CA ARG A 7 10.49 -13.08 -2.86
C ARG A 7 10.14 -13.76 -4.18
N LEU A 8 9.92 -12.97 -5.22
CA LEU A 8 9.78 -13.48 -6.58
C LEU A 8 11.20 -13.68 -7.10
N VAL A 9 11.60 -14.92 -7.42
CA VAL A 9 12.90 -15.23 -8.05
C VAL A 9 12.86 -14.74 -9.51
N ILE A 10 12.77 -13.42 -9.68
CA ILE A 10 12.71 -12.80 -10.99
C ILE A 10 14.16 -12.77 -11.48
N GLU A 11 14.47 -13.61 -12.47
CA GLU A 11 15.73 -13.55 -13.20
C GLU A 11 15.97 -12.13 -13.71
N LYS A 12 17.24 -11.71 -13.76
CA LYS A 12 17.74 -10.33 -13.95
C LYS A 12 17.32 -9.61 -15.26
N THR A 13 16.30 -10.09 -15.97
CA THR A 13 15.76 -9.53 -17.22
C THR A 13 14.63 -8.53 -17.01
N VAL A 14 14.05 -8.43 -15.81
CA VAL A 14 13.01 -7.43 -15.49
C VAL A 14 13.66 -6.18 -14.88
N LEU A 15 13.29 -5.01 -15.41
CA LEU A 15 13.65 -3.71 -14.83
C LEU A 15 13.24 -3.68 -13.35
N VAL A 16 14.24 -3.69 -12.46
CA VAL A 16 14.05 -3.57 -11.01
C VAL A 16 13.34 -2.26 -10.73
N VAL A 17 12.22 -2.31 -10.02
CA VAL A 17 11.37 -1.14 -9.81
C VAL A 17 11.99 -0.28 -8.70
N LYS A 18 12.50 0.89 -9.09
CA LYS A 18 13.14 1.87 -8.21
C LYS A 18 12.16 2.98 -7.81
N ALA A 19 12.58 3.78 -6.83
CA ALA A 19 11.83 4.95 -6.38
C ALA A 19 11.58 5.97 -7.51
N GLU A 20 12.53 6.13 -8.43
CA GLU A 20 12.43 7.02 -9.61
C GLU A 20 11.30 6.64 -10.58
N HIS A 21 10.85 5.38 -10.56
CA HIS A 21 9.71 4.92 -11.34
C HIS A 21 8.36 5.33 -10.73
N PHE A 22 8.36 6.12 -9.66
CA PHE A 22 7.16 6.66 -9.03
C PHE A 22 7.21 8.18 -8.90
N GLY A 23 6.04 8.79 -8.97
CA GLY A 23 5.82 10.19 -8.62
C GLY A 23 4.49 10.36 -7.90
N VAL A 24 4.25 11.52 -7.30
CA VAL A 24 2.97 11.82 -6.64
C VAL A 24 2.30 12.97 -7.38
N ASP A 25 1.11 12.71 -7.90
CA ASP A 25 0.25 13.76 -8.45
C ASP A 25 -0.37 14.56 -7.28
N PRO A 26 -0.30 15.91 -7.28
CA PRO A 26 -0.79 16.73 -6.17
C PRO A 26 -2.29 16.57 -5.87
N VAL A 27 -3.09 16.22 -6.88
CA VAL A 27 -4.54 16.06 -6.76
C VAL A 27 -4.87 14.66 -6.25
N LYS A 28 -4.22 13.63 -6.81
CA LYS A 28 -4.43 12.24 -6.41
C LYS A 28 -3.88 11.96 -5.02
N LYS A 29 -2.74 12.56 -4.64
CA LYS A 29 -2.05 12.38 -3.34
C LYS A 29 -1.58 10.94 -3.05
N PHE A 30 -1.66 10.06 -4.04
CA PHE A 30 -1.15 8.68 -3.97
C PHE A 30 0.02 8.53 -4.96
N PRO A 31 0.98 7.63 -4.68
CA PRO A 31 2.02 7.28 -5.65
C PRO A 31 1.42 6.77 -6.96
N CYS A 32 1.92 7.30 -8.08
CA CYS A 32 1.60 6.94 -9.45
C CYS A 32 2.86 6.41 -10.14
N VAL A 33 2.71 5.55 -11.15
CA VAL A 33 3.84 5.04 -11.92
C VAL A 33 4.31 6.12 -12.88
N ARG A 34 5.60 6.46 -12.86
CA ARG A 34 6.22 7.38 -13.80
C ARG A 34 6.64 6.61 -15.05
N ARG A 35 6.18 7.06 -16.21
CA ARG A 35 6.57 6.49 -17.50
C ARG A 35 7.88 7.12 -18.01
N PRO A 36 8.58 6.48 -18.97
CA PRO A 36 9.79 7.04 -19.57
C PRO A 36 9.58 8.41 -20.22
N ASP A 37 8.37 8.67 -20.73
CA ASP A 37 7.96 9.96 -21.29
C ASP A 37 7.72 11.06 -20.23
N GLY A 38 7.93 10.75 -18.94
CA GLY A 38 7.74 11.65 -17.81
C GLY A 38 6.30 11.77 -17.32
N SER A 39 5.33 11.16 -18.01
CA SER A 39 3.92 11.19 -17.61
C SER A 39 3.65 10.31 -16.39
N LEU A 40 2.66 10.70 -15.57
CA LEU A 40 2.22 9.93 -14.41
C LEU A 40 1.00 9.07 -14.76
N HIS A 41 1.18 7.76 -14.70
CA HIS A 41 0.09 6.80 -14.78
C HIS A 41 -0.44 6.49 -13.38
N CYS A 42 -1.48 7.21 -12.99
CA CYS A 42 -2.15 7.04 -11.71
C CYS A 42 -3.25 5.97 -11.77
N LEU A 43 -3.56 5.38 -10.61
CA LEU A 43 -4.72 4.51 -10.47
C LEU A 43 -6.04 5.26 -10.76
N GLY A 44 -7.01 4.50 -11.27
CA GLY A 44 -8.33 5.01 -11.65
C GLY A 44 -9.13 5.60 -10.49
N LYS A 45 -10.27 6.24 -10.81
CA LYS A 45 -11.11 6.98 -9.85
C LYS A 45 -11.62 6.15 -8.67
N THR A 46 -11.71 4.82 -8.82
CA THR A 46 -12.21 3.92 -7.76
C THR A 46 -11.17 3.58 -6.68
N LYS A 47 -9.90 3.97 -6.88
CA LYS A 47 -8.80 3.73 -5.93
C LYS A 47 -8.45 5.05 -5.21
N GLY A 48 -8.33 5.00 -3.87
CA GLY A 48 -8.04 6.19 -3.06
C GLY A 48 -9.25 7.09 -2.75
N ARG A 49 -10.47 6.53 -2.69
CA ARG A 49 -11.68 7.29 -2.39
C ARG A 49 -11.67 7.83 -0.96
N LYS A 50 -12.22 9.03 -0.75
CA LYS A 50 -12.35 9.63 0.59
C LYS A 50 -13.24 8.75 1.47
N HIS A 51 -12.72 8.37 2.64
CA HIS A 51 -13.51 7.66 3.64
C HIS A 51 -14.52 8.62 4.28
N PRO A 52 -15.74 8.15 4.63
CA PRO A 52 -16.69 8.96 5.36
C PRO A 52 -16.18 9.26 6.77
N TYR A 53 -16.73 10.31 7.38
CA TYR A 53 -16.49 10.56 8.80
C TYR A 53 -17.12 9.44 9.63
N VAL A 54 -16.34 8.88 10.56
CA VAL A 54 -16.79 7.85 11.50
C VAL A 54 -16.53 8.34 12.91
N ARG A 55 -17.55 8.25 13.78
CA ARG A 55 -17.43 8.65 15.19
C ARG A 55 -16.28 7.90 15.87
N ALA A 56 -15.50 8.61 16.69
CA ALA A 56 -14.33 8.05 17.36
C ALA A 56 -14.64 6.80 18.20
N GLU A 57 -15.80 6.75 18.85
CA GLU A 57 -16.25 5.59 19.61
C GLU A 57 -16.41 4.33 18.74
N VAL A 58 -16.95 4.48 17.53
CA VAL A 58 -17.12 3.36 16.59
C VAL A 58 -15.75 2.86 16.12
N LEU A 59 -14.81 3.76 15.81
CA LEU A 59 -13.43 3.39 15.50
C LEU A 59 -12.76 2.65 16.66
N GLN A 60 -13.00 3.07 17.89
CA GLN A 60 -12.46 2.40 19.08
C GLN A 60 -13.03 1.00 19.26
N ARG A 61 -14.34 0.82 19.03
CA ARG A 61 -15.00 -0.50 19.03
C ARG A 61 -14.42 -1.41 17.95
N LEU A 62 -14.26 -0.91 16.72
CA LEU A 62 -13.64 -1.65 15.61
C LEU A 62 -12.20 -2.08 15.93
N ARG A 63 -11.38 -1.20 16.52
CA ARG A 63 -10.02 -1.54 16.93
C ARG A 63 -10.00 -2.65 17.98
N ARG A 64 -10.87 -2.58 19.00
CA ARG A 64 -10.99 -3.62 20.04
C ARG A 64 -11.44 -4.95 19.44
N PHE A 65 -12.39 -4.91 18.52
CA PHE A 65 -12.91 -6.09 17.82
C PHE A 65 -11.82 -6.81 17.02
N TYR A 66 -11.02 -6.10 16.22
CA TYR A 66 -9.95 -6.72 15.43
C TYR A 66 -8.67 -7.05 16.21
N ALA A 67 -8.48 -6.49 17.41
CA ALA A 67 -7.25 -6.70 18.19
C ALA A 67 -6.90 -8.20 18.44
N PRO A 68 -7.81 -9.08 18.91
CA PRO A 68 -7.48 -10.49 19.08
C PRO A 68 -7.16 -11.19 17.75
N GLU A 69 -7.87 -10.88 16.68
CA GLU A 69 -7.65 -11.52 15.37
C GLU A 69 -6.35 -11.07 14.72
N ASN A 70 -5.99 -9.80 14.86
CA ASN A 70 -4.70 -9.28 14.45
C ASN A 70 -3.55 -9.97 15.21
N ARG A 71 -3.69 -10.23 16.52
CA ARG A 71 -2.68 -10.99 17.28
C ARG A 71 -2.50 -12.42 16.76
N LYS A 72 -3.60 -13.12 16.44
CA LYS A 72 -3.53 -14.46 15.83
C LYS A 72 -2.83 -14.40 14.47
N PHE A 73 -3.23 -13.44 13.62
CA PHE A 73 -2.62 -13.23 12.31
C PHE A 73 -1.12 -12.96 12.39
N PHE A 74 -0.67 -12.04 13.25
CA PHE A 74 0.75 -11.71 13.41
C PHE A 74 1.59 -12.88 13.90
N ARG A 75 1.02 -13.77 14.73
CA ARG A 75 1.67 -15.03 15.11
C ARG A 75 1.79 -15.97 13.91
N MET A 76 0.74 -16.12 13.09
CA MET A 76 0.75 -16.97 11.90
C MET A 76 1.79 -16.53 10.86
N ILE A 77 1.91 -15.23 10.61
CA ILE A 77 2.86 -14.69 9.63
C ILE A 77 4.26 -14.42 10.21
N ASN A 78 4.47 -14.73 11.49
CA ASN A 78 5.67 -14.44 12.27
C ASN A 78 6.18 -12.99 12.07
N ARG A 79 5.25 -12.03 12.08
CA ARG A 79 5.55 -10.62 11.79
C ARG A 79 4.46 -9.71 12.33
N SER A 80 4.85 -8.59 12.93
CA SER A 80 3.95 -7.51 13.32
C SER A 80 3.88 -6.44 12.23
N LEU A 81 2.72 -5.78 12.15
CA LEU A 81 2.54 -4.52 11.42
C LEU A 81 2.47 -3.42 12.48
N ALA A 82 3.47 -2.54 12.49
CA ALA A 82 3.50 -1.31 13.26
C ALA A 82 3.26 -0.14 12.31
#